data_AF-A0A8T2WT85-F1
#
_entry.id   AF-A0A8T2WT85-F1
#
_cell.length_a   1.000
_cell.length_b   1.000
_cell.length_c   1.000
_cell.angle_alpha   90.00
_cell.angle_beta   90.00
_cell.angle_gamma   90.00
#
_symmetry.space_group_name_H-M   'P 1'
#
loop_
_entity.id
_entity.type
_entity.pdbx_description
1 polymer ?
#
loop_
_entity_poly.entity_id
_entity_poly.type
_entity_poly.pdbx_seq_one_letter_code
_entity_poly.pdbx_strand_id
1 'polypeptide(L)'
;MEGDKYWQQFLDETTMFNNIVLRHLLPSSWWVTLPHFLQTWLRNFVAGTLLYFISGLLWCFYIYYLKRNVYVPKDAIPSNRAMLLQIHVAMKAMPWYTLLPTVSEYMIENGWTKCFFSISEVGWFAYITYLAMYLVIVEFGIYWMHRELHDIKPLYKHLHATHHIYNKQSTLSPFAGMFLIQFI
;
A
#
# COMPACT_ATOMS: atom_id res chain seq x y z
N MET A 1 17.93 -7.78 28.28
CA MET A 1 16.86 -8.58 28.93
C MET A 1 15.50 -7.90 28.92
N GLU A 2 15.34 -6.63 29.34
CA GLU A 2 14.03 -5.95 29.29
C GLU A 2 13.72 -5.35 27.91
N GLY A 3 14.73 -4.78 27.24
CA GLY A 3 14.61 -4.33 25.83
C GLY A 3 14.32 -5.48 24.85
N ASP A 4 14.92 -6.65 25.05
CA ASP A 4 14.69 -7.82 24.19
C ASP A 4 13.23 -8.30 24.27
N LYS A 5 12.60 -8.21 25.47
CA LYS A 5 11.19 -8.55 25.66
C LYS A 5 10.23 -7.55 25.03
N TYR A 6 10.62 -6.29 24.93
CA TYR A 6 9.79 -5.24 24.33
C TYR A 6 9.68 -5.45 22.81
N TRP A 7 10.82 -5.65 22.13
CA TRP A 7 10.83 -5.88 20.67
C TRP A 7 10.18 -7.20 20.27
N GLN A 8 10.23 -8.21 21.14
CA GLN A 8 9.55 -9.48 20.94
C GLN A 8 8.03 -9.32 20.72
N GLN A 9 7.40 -8.31 21.33
CA GLN A 9 5.96 -8.06 21.16
C GLN A 9 5.60 -7.74 19.70
N PHE A 10 6.42 -6.95 19.02
CA PHE A 10 6.24 -6.65 17.59
C PHE A 10 6.44 -7.89 16.74
N LEU A 11 7.46 -8.70 17.03
CA LEU A 11 7.72 -9.94 16.30
C LEU A 11 6.57 -10.95 16.48
N ASP A 12 6.03 -11.06 17.68
CA ASP A 12 4.89 -11.93 17.99
C ASP A 12 3.63 -11.48 17.25
N GLU A 13 3.38 -10.16 17.20
CA GLU A 13 2.25 -9.56 16.47
C GLU A 13 2.38 -9.76 14.95
N THR A 14 3.54 -9.47 14.35
CA THR A 14 3.75 -9.67 12.90
C THR A 14 3.68 -11.16 12.54
N THR A 15 4.19 -12.04 13.41
CA THR A 15 4.05 -13.50 13.26
C THR A 15 2.57 -13.93 13.33
N MET A 16 1.79 -13.36 14.24
CA MET A 16 0.34 -13.60 14.31
C MET A 16 -0.34 -13.16 13.00
N PHE A 17 -0.03 -11.98 12.48
CA PHE A 17 -0.58 -11.50 11.20
C PHE A 17 -0.18 -12.38 10.01
N ASN A 18 1.09 -12.81 9.95
CA ASN A 18 1.57 -13.76 8.95
C ASN A 18 0.74 -15.05 8.99
N ASN A 19 0.52 -15.61 10.17
CA ASN A 19 -0.30 -16.80 10.33
C ASN A 19 -1.76 -16.57 9.92
N ILE A 20 -2.38 -15.45 10.30
CA ILE A 20 -3.78 -15.17 9.93
C ILE A 20 -3.92 -15.11 8.39
N VAL A 21 -3.07 -14.37 7.70
CA VAL A 21 -3.23 -14.20 6.24
C VAL A 21 -2.75 -15.43 5.50
N LEU A 22 -1.52 -15.89 5.74
CA LEU A 22 -0.88 -16.92 4.93
C LEU A 22 -1.47 -18.30 5.17
N ARG A 23 -1.82 -18.65 6.41
CA ARG A 23 -2.39 -19.98 6.72
C ARG A 23 -3.78 -20.16 6.10
N HIS A 24 -4.58 -19.10 6.04
CA HIS A 24 -5.94 -19.17 5.51
C HIS A 24 -5.99 -19.09 3.99
N LEU A 25 -4.99 -18.49 3.35
CA LEU A 25 -5.01 -18.20 1.92
C LEU A 25 -4.02 -19.03 1.09
N LEU A 26 -2.95 -19.54 1.70
CA LEU A 26 -1.89 -20.26 0.99
C LEU A 26 -1.61 -21.64 1.60
N PRO A 27 -1.21 -22.63 0.78
CA PRO A 27 -0.72 -23.91 1.29
C PRO A 27 0.51 -23.71 2.19
N SER A 28 0.57 -24.42 3.32
CA SER A 28 1.68 -24.29 4.29
C SER A 28 3.06 -24.54 3.67
N SER A 29 3.15 -25.42 2.68
CA SER A 29 4.40 -25.75 1.98
C SER A 29 5.01 -24.57 1.23
N TRP A 30 4.25 -23.51 0.95
CA TRP A 30 4.72 -22.35 0.19
C TRP A 30 5.43 -21.31 1.06
N TRP A 31 5.16 -21.27 2.37
CA TRP A 31 5.59 -20.14 3.19
C TRP A 31 6.21 -20.52 4.54
N VAL A 32 5.89 -21.68 5.12
CA VAL A 32 6.37 -22.07 6.46
C VAL A 32 7.90 -22.18 6.53
N THR A 33 8.56 -22.57 5.44
CA THR A 33 10.02 -22.69 5.36
C THR A 33 10.73 -21.37 5.01
N LEU A 34 9.98 -20.32 4.68
CA LEU A 34 10.58 -19.03 4.33
C LEU A 34 11.10 -18.33 5.59
N PRO A 35 12.20 -17.57 5.50
CA PRO A 35 12.60 -16.61 6.53
C PRO A 35 11.46 -15.66 6.90
N HIS A 36 11.38 -15.24 8.16
CA HIS A 36 10.32 -14.35 8.67
C HIS A 36 10.10 -13.12 7.79
N PHE A 37 11.18 -12.44 7.37
CA PHE A 37 11.11 -11.30 6.45
C PHE A 37 10.34 -11.61 5.15
N LEU A 38 10.58 -12.78 4.56
CA LEU A 38 9.90 -13.20 3.33
C LEU A 38 8.45 -13.64 3.58
N GLN A 39 8.14 -14.19 4.76
CA GLN A 39 6.76 -14.43 5.17
C GLN A 39 6.00 -13.10 5.32
N THR A 40 6.58 -12.13 6.01
CA THR A 40 6.05 -10.76 6.19
C THR A 40 5.82 -10.07 4.84
N TRP A 41 6.77 -10.19 3.92
CA TRP A 41 6.62 -9.66 2.56
C TRP A 41 5.50 -10.35 1.78
N LEU A 42 5.44 -11.68 1.82
CA LEU A 42 4.40 -12.45 1.15
C LEU A 42 3.01 -12.13 1.72
N ARG A 43 2.91 -11.95 3.05
CA ARG A 43 1.68 -11.53 3.72
C ARG A 43 1.26 -10.14 3.25
N ASN A 44 2.17 -9.17 3.23
CA ASN A 44 1.90 -7.82 2.71
C ASN A 44 1.47 -7.85 1.24
N PHE A 45 2.13 -8.66 0.41
CA PHE A 45 1.80 -8.82 -0.99
C PHE A 45 0.38 -9.38 -1.19
N VAL A 46 0.05 -10.48 -0.50
CA VAL A 46 -1.28 -11.13 -0.59
C VAL A 46 -2.37 -10.19 -0.06
N ALA A 47 -2.20 -9.65 1.14
CA ALA A 47 -3.18 -8.76 1.76
C ALA A 47 -3.37 -7.46 0.95
N GLY A 48 -2.28 -6.84 0.51
CA GLY A 48 -2.31 -5.64 -0.32
C GLY A 48 -2.99 -5.88 -1.68
N THR A 49 -2.71 -7.03 -2.31
CA THR A 49 -3.36 -7.43 -3.56
C THR A 49 -4.85 -7.67 -3.37
N LEU A 50 -5.26 -8.35 -2.29
CA LEU A 50 -6.67 -8.56 -1.97
C LEU A 50 -7.38 -7.23 -1.71
N LEU A 51 -6.79 -6.35 -0.90
CA LEU A 51 -7.35 -5.02 -0.64
C LEU A 51 -7.52 -4.24 -1.95
N TYR A 52 -6.52 -4.26 -2.82
CA TYR A 52 -6.56 -3.60 -4.12
C TYR A 52 -7.69 -4.12 -5.02
N PHE A 53 -7.81 -5.44 -5.19
CA PHE A 53 -8.86 -6.00 -6.03
C PHE A 53 -10.25 -5.84 -5.43
N ILE A 54 -10.42 -6.12 -4.13
CA ILE A 54 -11.74 -6.02 -3.49
C ILE A 54 -12.23 -4.56 -3.53
N SER A 55 -11.40 -3.60 -3.15
CA SER A 55 -11.78 -2.19 -3.17
C SER A 55 -12.06 -1.69 -4.59
N GLY A 56 -11.20 -2.02 -5.55
CA GLY A 56 -11.39 -1.64 -6.95
C GLY A 56 -12.65 -2.26 -7.57
N LEU A 57 -12.94 -3.53 -7.28
CA LEU A 57 -14.15 -4.22 -7.75
C LEU A 57 -15.41 -3.61 -7.12
N LEU A 58 -15.43 -3.39 -5.81
CA LEU A 58 -16.56 -2.79 -5.12
C LEU A 58 -16.84 -1.37 -5.64
N TRP A 59 -15.79 -0.58 -5.86
CA TRP A 59 -15.92 0.76 -6.43
C TRP A 59 -16.47 0.71 -7.86
N CYS A 60 -15.90 -0.15 -8.72
CA CYS A 60 -16.38 -0.32 -10.10
C CYS A 60 -17.84 -0.78 -10.13
N PHE A 61 -18.21 -1.74 -9.28
CA PHE A 61 -19.59 -2.20 -9.16
C PHE A 61 -20.52 -1.07 -8.70
N TYR A 62 -20.13 -0.31 -7.68
CA TYR A 62 -20.97 0.77 -7.18
C TYR A 62 -21.12 1.91 -8.20
N ILE A 63 -20.02 2.42 -8.76
CA ILE A 63 -20.04 3.61 -9.63
C ILE A 63 -20.49 3.28 -11.06
N TYR A 64 -19.94 2.22 -11.67
CA TYR A 64 -20.21 1.92 -13.08
C TYR A 64 -21.48 1.10 -13.30
N TYR A 65 -21.92 0.34 -12.30
CA TYR A 65 -23.13 -0.48 -12.39
C TYR A 65 -24.30 0.13 -11.60
N LEU A 66 -24.19 0.31 -10.27
CA LEU A 66 -25.33 0.79 -9.45
C LEU A 66 -25.65 2.28 -9.65
N LYS A 67 -24.63 3.14 -9.79
CA LYS A 67 -24.75 4.60 -9.87
C LYS A 67 -24.28 5.15 -11.22
N ARG A 68 -24.53 4.37 -12.27
CA ARG A 68 -24.12 4.70 -13.63
C ARG A 68 -24.69 6.06 -14.06
N ASN A 69 -23.83 6.95 -14.54
CA ASN A 69 -24.16 8.31 -15.00
C ASN A 69 -24.60 9.28 -13.90
N VAL A 70 -24.45 8.92 -12.62
CA VAL A 70 -24.70 9.83 -11.50
C VAL A 70 -23.45 10.63 -11.18
N TYR A 71 -22.31 9.94 -11.05
CA TYR A 71 -21.03 10.54 -10.66
C TYR A 71 -20.06 10.75 -11.82
N VAL A 72 -20.20 9.97 -12.89
CA VAL A 72 -19.26 9.97 -14.03
C VAL A 72 -20.06 9.96 -15.34
N PRO A 73 -19.75 10.85 -16.31
CA PRO A 73 -20.37 10.85 -17.63
C PRO A 73 -20.21 9.51 -18.37
N LYS A 74 -21.14 9.18 -19.29
CA LYS A 74 -21.14 7.90 -20.03
C LYS A 74 -19.85 7.63 -20.80
N ASP A 75 -19.30 8.69 -21.39
CA ASP A 75 -18.09 8.74 -22.20
C ASP A 75 -16.80 8.76 -21.36
N ALA A 76 -16.92 8.93 -20.04
CA ALA A 76 -15.81 8.91 -19.10
C ALA A 76 -15.59 7.54 -18.43
N ILE A 77 -16.43 6.53 -18.68
CA ILE A 77 -16.22 5.17 -18.18
C ILE A 77 -15.12 4.49 -18.99
N PRO A 78 -14.02 4.04 -18.37
CA PRO A 78 -12.91 3.41 -19.07
C PRO A 78 -13.30 2.05 -19.67
N SER A 79 -12.73 1.74 -20.84
CA SER A 79 -12.90 0.41 -21.46
C SER A 79 -12.27 -0.71 -20.62
N ASN A 80 -12.76 -1.95 -20.77
CA ASN A 80 -12.17 -3.14 -20.13
C ASN A 80 -10.68 -3.28 -20.45
N ARG A 81 -10.26 -2.95 -21.68
CA ARG A 81 -8.85 -2.98 -22.08
C ARG A 81 -8.01 -1.98 -21.28
N ALA A 82 -8.54 -0.77 -21.06
CA ALA A 82 -7.85 0.25 -20.25
C ALA A 82 -7.74 -0.17 -18.79
N MET A 83 -8.81 -0.72 -18.20
CA MET A 83 -8.79 -1.23 -16.82
C MET A 83 -7.81 -2.41 -16.64
N LEU A 84 -7.80 -3.38 -17.57
CA LEU A 84 -6.85 -4.50 -17.51
C LEU A 84 -5.40 -4.03 -17.63
N LEU A 85 -5.13 -3.03 -18.47
CA LEU A 85 -3.80 -2.46 -18.60
C LEU A 85 -3.37 -1.74 -17.30
N GLN A 86 -4.28 -1.03 -16.64
CA GLN A 86 -4.03 -0.40 -15.34
C GLN A 86 -3.74 -1.43 -14.25
N ILE A 87 -4.54 -2.49 -14.17
CA ILE A 87 -4.30 -3.63 -13.29
C ILE A 87 -2.90 -4.23 -13.55
N HIS A 88 -2.54 -4.45 -14.82
CA HIS A 88 -1.24 -5.00 -15.17
C HIS A 88 -0.07 -4.13 -14.71
N VAL A 89 -0.17 -2.81 -14.91
CA VAL A 89 0.86 -1.86 -14.44
C VAL A 89 0.93 -1.84 -12.91
N ALA A 90 -0.22 -1.77 -12.23
CA ALA A 90 -0.29 -1.78 -10.77
C ALA A 90 0.30 -3.07 -10.18
N MET A 91 -0.02 -4.22 -10.75
CA MET A 91 0.48 -5.52 -10.28
C MET A 91 1.99 -5.70 -10.51
N LYS A 92 2.58 -5.02 -11.51
CA LYS A 92 4.05 -4.97 -11.66
C LYS A 92 4.73 -4.14 -10.56
N ALA A 93 4.06 -3.11 -10.07
CA ALA A 93 4.58 -2.26 -8.98
C ALA A 93 4.30 -2.84 -7.58
N MET A 94 3.24 -3.65 -7.44
CA MET A 94 2.76 -4.19 -6.17
C MET A 94 3.86 -4.84 -5.32
N PRO A 95 4.76 -5.71 -5.85
CA PRO A 95 5.80 -6.35 -5.05
C PRO A 95 6.75 -5.35 -4.36
N TRP A 96 7.03 -4.24 -5.03
CA TRP A 96 7.89 -3.15 -4.51
C TRP A 96 7.15 -2.29 -3.51
N TYR A 97 5.87 -2.00 -3.78
CA TYR A 97 5.03 -1.23 -2.88
C TYR A 97 4.84 -1.96 -1.54
N THR A 98 4.64 -3.28 -1.57
CA THR A 98 4.50 -4.10 -0.37
C THR A 98 5.83 -4.45 0.29
N LEU A 99 6.97 -4.20 -0.36
CA LEU A 99 8.29 -4.30 0.27
C LEU A 99 8.54 -3.17 1.26
N LEU A 100 8.05 -1.96 1.01
CA LEU A 100 8.21 -0.81 1.91
C LEU A 100 7.68 -1.08 3.34
N PRO A 101 6.42 -1.49 3.56
CA PRO A 101 5.95 -1.83 4.90
C PRO A 101 6.71 -3.03 5.48
N THR A 102 7.15 -3.98 4.66
CA THR A 102 7.96 -5.12 5.12
C THR A 102 9.31 -4.66 5.71
N VAL A 103 10.00 -3.75 5.03
CA VAL A 103 11.25 -3.16 5.54
C VAL A 103 10.98 -2.37 6.81
N SER A 104 9.88 -1.61 6.86
CA SER A 104 9.48 -0.88 8.07
C SER A 104 9.26 -1.82 9.26
N GLU A 105 8.53 -2.93 9.06
CA GLU A 105 8.30 -3.93 10.10
C GLU A 105 9.61 -4.58 10.55
N TYR A 106 10.49 -4.93 9.62
CA TYR A 106 11.81 -5.45 9.96
C TYR A 106 12.64 -4.47 10.79
N MET A 107 12.62 -3.17 10.44
CA MET A 107 13.29 -2.14 11.22
C MET A 107 12.71 -1.99 12.64
N ILE A 108 11.40 -2.14 12.80
CA ILE A 108 10.71 -2.11 14.10
C ILE A 108 11.10 -3.34 14.93
N GLU A 109 11.04 -4.53 14.36
CA GLU A 109 11.39 -5.80 15.01
C GLU A 109 12.85 -5.81 15.52
N ASN A 110 13.75 -5.11 14.82
CA ASN A 110 15.16 -5.01 15.20
C ASN A 110 15.49 -3.78 16.07
N GLY A 111 14.49 -2.99 16.48
CA GLY A 111 14.67 -1.82 17.32
C GLY A 111 15.43 -0.66 16.65
N TRP A 112 15.42 -0.59 15.31
CA TRP A 112 16.05 0.51 14.55
C TRP A 112 15.21 1.79 14.56
N THR A 113 13.97 1.70 15.02
CA THR A 113 13.03 2.81 15.11
C THR A 113 12.49 2.94 16.53
N LYS A 114 12.00 4.13 16.87
CA LYS A 114 11.31 4.38 18.15
C LYS A 114 9.79 4.21 17.97
N CYS A 115 9.38 3.01 17.59
CA CYS A 115 7.97 2.64 17.53
C CYS A 115 7.44 2.26 18.92
N PHE A 116 6.18 2.60 19.16
CA PHE A 116 5.48 2.33 20.42
C PHE A 116 4.42 1.27 20.17
N PHE A 117 4.37 0.24 21.02
CA PHE A 117 3.45 -0.89 20.84
C PHE A 117 2.00 -0.48 21.18
N SER A 118 1.82 0.46 22.11
CA SER A 118 0.51 0.91 22.57
C SER A 118 0.43 2.43 22.78
N ILE A 119 -0.79 2.97 22.63
CA ILE A 119 -1.06 4.39 22.92
C ILE A 119 -0.76 4.72 24.39
N SER A 120 -0.93 3.76 25.31
CA SER A 120 -0.67 3.93 26.74
C SER A 120 0.79 4.29 27.08
N GLU A 121 1.74 3.98 26.20
CA GLU A 121 3.16 4.28 26.42
C GLU A 121 3.52 5.76 26.18
N VAL A 122 2.70 6.44 25.37
CA VAL A 122 2.94 7.84 24.99
C VAL A 122 1.81 8.77 25.44
N GLY A 123 0.63 8.22 25.71
CA GLY A 123 -0.58 8.97 26.00
C GLY A 123 -1.24 9.56 24.74
N TRP A 124 -2.54 9.84 24.85
CA TRP A 124 -3.36 10.35 23.74
C TRP A 124 -2.83 11.64 23.12
N PHE A 125 -2.33 12.57 23.94
CA PHE A 125 -1.81 13.85 23.45
C PHE A 125 -0.59 13.66 22.54
N ALA A 126 0.39 12.86 22.98
CA ALA A 126 1.58 12.59 22.19
C ALA A 126 1.23 11.75 20.95
N TYR A 127 0.33 10.77 21.07
CA TYR A 127 -0.17 10.00 19.93
C TYR A 127 -0.76 10.89 18.83
N ILE A 128 -1.67 11.82 19.19
CA ILE A 128 -2.27 12.75 18.23
C ILE A 128 -1.20 13.66 17.60
N THR A 129 -0.24 14.12 18.40
CA THR A 129 0.87 14.96 17.91
C THR A 129 1.76 14.20 16.92
N TYR A 130 2.14 12.96 17.25
CA TYR A 130 2.93 12.11 16.35
C TYR A 130 2.16 11.76 15.08
N LEU A 131 0.86 11.50 15.16
CA LEU A 131 0.03 11.26 13.99
C LEU A 131 -0.02 12.51 13.09
N ALA A 132 -0.22 13.70 13.65
CA ALA A 132 -0.22 14.94 12.88
C ALA A 132 1.14 15.20 12.22
N MET A 133 2.24 15.02 12.97
CA MET A 133 3.60 15.11 12.42
C MET A 133 3.84 14.10 11.31
N TYR A 134 3.43 12.84 11.51
CA TYR A 134 3.55 11.78 10.50
C TYR A 134 2.84 12.18 9.20
N LEU A 135 1.59 12.66 9.28
CA LEU A 135 0.84 13.09 8.11
C LEU A 135 1.54 14.25 7.37
N VAL A 136 2.04 15.26 8.10
CA VAL A 136 2.79 16.38 7.50
C VAL A 136 4.08 15.91 6.82
N ILE A 137 4.85 15.03 7.47
CA ILE A 137 6.11 14.52 6.93
C ILE A 137 5.85 13.65 5.70
N VAL A 138 4.84 12.78 5.73
CA VAL A 138 4.47 11.92 4.60
C VAL A 138 4.01 12.79 3.42
N GLU A 139 3.15 13.77 3.66
CA GLU A 139 2.68 14.70 2.63
C GLU A 139 3.85 15.43 1.95
N PHE A 140 4.73 16.01 2.77
CA PHE A 140 5.93 16.69 2.29
C PHE A 140 6.86 15.74 1.51
N GLY A 141 7.07 14.53 2.03
CA GLY A 141 7.89 13.51 1.39
C GLY A 141 7.33 13.06 0.03
N ILE A 142 6.02 12.83 -0.06
CA ILE A 142 5.34 12.48 -1.32
C ILE A 142 5.47 13.61 -2.32
N TYR A 143 5.30 14.87 -1.91
CA TYR A 143 5.47 16.03 -2.78
C TYR A 143 6.88 16.06 -3.41
N TRP A 144 7.93 15.96 -2.59
CA TRP A 144 9.31 15.99 -3.10
C TRP A 144 9.64 14.78 -3.96
N MET A 145 9.23 13.58 -3.55
CA MET A 145 9.41 12.38 -4.35
C MET A 145 8.73 12.53 -5.72
N HIS A 146 7.49 13.02 -5.76
CA HIS A 146 6.77 13.25 -7.02
C HIS A 146 7.47 14.30 -7.88
N ARG A 147 7.96 15.38 -7.28
CA ARG A 147 8.72 16.42 -7.98
C ARG A 147 10.02 15.87 -8.56
N GLU A 148 10.78 15.10 -7.80
CA GLU A 148 12.02 14.47 -8.25
C GLU A 148 11.78 13.46 -9.38
N LEU A 149 10.67 12.73 -9.33
CA LEU A 149 10.22 11.85 -10.43
C LEU A 149 9.99 12.63 -11.74
N HIS A 150 9.68 13.93 -11.67
CA HIS A 150 9.59 14.82 -12.83
C HIS A 150 10.93 15.44 -13.23
N ASP A 151 11.73 15.88 -12.26
CA ASP A 151 12.96 16.62 -12.51
C ASP A 151 14.11 15.70 -12.97
N ILE A 152 14.13 14.43 -12.52
CA ILE A 152 15.20 13.47 -12.83
C ILE A 152 14.81 12.58 -14.02
N LYS A 153 15.47 12.78 -15.18
CA LYS A 153 15.12 12.13 -16.46
C LYS A 153 15.01 10.59 -16.41
N PRO A 154 15.95 9.84 -15.78
CA PRO A 154 15.80 8.39 -15.66
C PRO A 154 14.59 7.96 -14.83
N LEU A 155 14.30 8.67 -13.73
CA LEU A 155 13.14 8.39 -12.87
C LEU A 155 11.84 8.68 -13.62
N TYR A 156 11.78 9.80 -14.34
CA TYR A 156 10.65 10.11 -15.19
C TYR A 156 10.42 8.99 -16.21
N LYS A 157 11.45 8.60 -16.97
CA LYS A 157 11.30 7.64 -18.06
C LYS A 157 10.85 6.25 -17.60
N HIS A 158 11.38 5.76 -16.49
CA HIS A 158 11.17 4.36 -16.08
C HIS A 158 10.09 4.18 -15.01
N LEU A 159 9.84 5.19 -14.17
CA LEU A 159 8.91 5.09 -13.04
C LEU A 159 7.67 5.97 -13.25
N HIS A 160 7.83 7.20 -13.76
CA HIS A 160 6.75 8.19 -13.76
C HIS A 160 5.98 8.32 -15.08
N ALA A 161 6.62 8.10 -16.23
CA ALA A 161 6.02 8.32 -17.54
C ALA A 161 4.77 7.44 -17.74
N THR A 162 4.82 6.19 -17.27
CA THR A 162 3.69 5.25 -17.33
C THR A 162 2.47 5.77 -16.58
N HIS A 163 2.66 6.52 -15.49
CA HIS A 163 1.56 7.13 -14.72
C HIS A 163 0.85 8.22 -15.54
N HIS A 164 1.60 9.07 -16.26
CA HIS A 164 1.03 10.13 -17.11
C HIS A 164 0.26 9.62 -18.33
N ILE A 165 0.53 8.39 -18.79
CA ILE A 165 -0.22 7.78 -19.90
C ILE A 165 -1.71 7.60 -19.56
N TYR A 166 -2.07 7.48 -18.28
CA TYR A 166 -3.45 7.25 -17.82
C TYR A 166 -4.16 8.50 -17.29
N ASN A 167 -3.55 9.69 -17.43
CA ASN A 167 -4.09 10.93 -16.89
C ASN A 167 -5.17 11.60 -17.79
N LYS A 168 -5.72 10.86 -18.77
CA LYS A 168 -6.88 11.33 -19.54
C LYS A 168 -8.15 10.99 -18.78
N GLN A 169 -9.04 11.97 -18.61
CA GLN A 169 -10.29 11.85 -17.86
C GLN A 169 -11.13 10.63 -18.26
N SER A 170 -11.11 10.26 -19.54
CA SER A 170 -11.84 9.11 -20.09
C SER A 170 -11.16 7.74 -19.88
N THR A 171 -9.98 7.72 -19.25
CA THR A 171 -9.22 6.51 -18.97
C THR A 171 -9.07 6.21 -17.49
N LEU A 172 -9.45 7.12 -16.58
CA LEU A 172 -9.28 6.95 -15.14
C LEU A 172 -10.25 5.90 -14.58
N SER A 173 -9.70 4.95 -13.83
CA SER A 173 -10.44 3.93 -13.09
C SER A 173 -9.82 3.78 -11.70
N PRO A 174 -10.51 3.16 -10.71
CA PRO A 174 -9.95 2.94 -9.38
C PRO A 174 -8.70 2.03 -9.40
N PHE A 175 -8.44 1.34 -10.52
CA PHE A 175 -7.24 0.54 -10.75
C PHE A 175 -6.04 1.36 -11.28
N ALA A 176 -6.27 2.60 -11.75
CA ALA A 176 -5.20 3.47 -12.28
C ALA A 176 -4.36 4.12 -11.15
N GLY A 177 -5.01 4.33 -10.02
CA GLY A 177 -4.44 4.80 -8.78
C GLY A 177 -5.51 4.49 -7.75
N MET A 178 -5.21 3.64 -6.78
CA MET A 178 -6.10 3.46 -5.64
C MET A 178 -6.46 4.88 -5.16
N PHE A 179 -7.75 5.21 -5.17
CA PHE A 179 -8.36 6.56 -5.16
C PHE A 179 -8.02 7.43 -3.93
N LEU A 180 -7.01 7.04 -3.15
CA LEU A 180 -6.47 7.72 -1.97
C LEU A 180 -5.19 8.51 -2.23
N ILE A 181 -4.55 8.41 -3.40
CA ILE A 181 -3.24 9.06 -3.67
C ILE A 181 -3.33 10.18 -4.74
N GLN A 182 -4.52 10.47 -5.29
CA GLN A 182 -4.66 11.40 -6.44
C GLN A 182 -5.28 12.77 -6.11
N PHE A 183 -5.36 13.14 -4.83
CA PHE A 183 -5.75 14.50 -4.40
C PHE A 183 -4.58 15.30 -3.79
N ILE A 184 -3.37 15.06 -4.31
CA ILE A 184 -2.19 15.92 -4.14
C ILE A 184 -1.62 16.21 -5.52
#